data_AF-A0ABD7Q3V0-F1
#
_entry.id   AF-A0ABD7Q3V0-F1
#
_cell.length_a   1.000
_cell.length_b   1.000
_cell.length_c   1.000
_cell.angle_alpha   90.00
_cell.angle_beta   90.00
_cell.angle_gamma   90.00
#
_symmetry.space_group_name_H-M   'P 1'
#
loop_
_entity.id
_entity.type
_entity.pdbx_description
1 polymer ?
#
loop_
_entity_poly.entity_id
_entity_poly.type
_entity_poly.pdbx_seq_one_letter_code
_entity_poly.pdbx_strand_id
1 'polypeptide(L)'
;MSHIKYVMFPILAAFPLFANAIEPDTSSPIEHQKCGKNINLTLRNVADGHAVIGLINRKTKAWDYFYSHNGFVSDYKYSQYVPAIHNAKSDSYELAKETANSGPAIYWGVDKAGNYQLALGKHSYRCGPLMAPETNPARVNDNLNAAYGE
;
A
#
# COMPACT_ATOMS: atom_id res chain seq x y z
N MET A 1 -27.21 -20.32 72.45
CA MET A 1 -26.16 -21.22 71.96
C MET A 1 -26.23 -21.25 70.44
N SER A 2 -25.09 -21.05 69.79
CA SER A 2 -24.92 -20.71 68.37
C SER A 2 -25.38 -21.79 67.38
N HIS A 3 -25.90 -21.34 66.23
CA HIS A 3 -25.75 -22.04 64.95
C HIS A 3 -25.15 -21.05 63.95
N ILE A 4 -23.84 -21.13 63.73
CA ILE A 4 -23.13 -20.40 62.68
C ILE A 4 -23.32 -21.20 61.39
N LYS A 5 -24.08 -20.64 60.43
CA LYS A 5 -24.16 -21.16 59.06
C LYS A 5 -22.96 -20.62 58.27
N TYR A 6 -22.08 -21.52 57.85
CA TYR A 6 -21.06 -21.22 56.86
C TYR A 6 -21.72 -21.04 55.49
N VAL A 7 -21.62 -19.84 54.92
CA VAL A 7 -21.99 -19.60 53.53
C VAL A 7 -20.69 -19.59 52.71
N MET A 8 -20.49 -20.64 51.92
CA MET A 8 -19.46 -20.70 50.89
C MET A 8 -19.70 -19.57 49.87
N PHE A 9 -18.73 -18.68 49.72
CA PHE A 9 -18.64 -17.78 48.58
C PHE A 9 -17.85 -18.46 47.48
N PRO A 10 -18.40 -18.67 46.27
CA PRO A 10 -17.59 -19.10 45.13
C PRO A 10 -16.75 -17.89 44.68
N ILE A 11 -15.43 -18.03 44.77
CA ILE A 11 -14.49 -17.10 44.14
C ILE A 11 -14.63 -17.29 42.63
N LEU A 12 -15.33 -16.35 41.99
CA LEU A 12 -15.32 -16.22 40.54
C LEU A 12 -13.89 -15.84 40.14
N ALA A 13 -13.14 -16.78 39.59
CA ALA A 13 -11.85 -16.49 38.97
C ALA A 13 -12.11 -15.60 37.74
N ALA A 14 -11.94 -14.30 37.90
CA ALA A 14 -11.91 -13.36 36.79
C ALA A 14 -10.63 -13.64 35.99
N PHE A 15 -10.78 -14.34 34.87
CA PHE A 15 -9.72 -14.43 33.87
C PHE A 15 -9.36 -13.01 33.41
N PRO A 16 -8.09 -12.61 33.37
CA PRO A 16 -7.72 -11.36 32.75
C PRO A 16 -8.14 -11.44 31.29
N LEU A 17 -9.07 -10.58 30.90
CA LEU A 17 -9.34 -10.30 29.50
C LEU A 17 -8.01 -9.81 28.91
N PHE A 18 -7.34 -10.65 28.14
CA PHE A 18 -6.30 -10.19 27.25
C PHE A 18 -6.99 -9.28 26.24
N ALA A 19 -7.01 -7.98 26.53
CA ALA A 19 -7.21 -6.97 25.53
C ALA A 19 -6.00 -7.09 24.60
N ASN A 20 -6.16 -7.84 23.51
CA ASN A 20 -5.27 -7.69 22.38
C ASN A 20 -5.50 -6.25 21.90
N ALA A 21 -4.61 -5.35 22.29
CA ALA A 21 -4.46 -4.08 21.61
C ALA A 21 -4.07 -4.44 20.18
N ILE A 22 -5.05 -4.41 19.28
CA ILE A 22 -4.78 -4.37 17.85
C ILE A 22 -4.07 -3.04 17.67
N GLU A 23 -2.75 -3.10 17.48
CA GLU A 23 -1.98 -1.91 17.13
C GLU A 23 -2.68 -1.27 15.94
N PRO A 24 -2.93 0.06 15.98
CA PRO A 24 -3.53 0.72 14.84
C PRO A 24 -2.65 0.46 13.63
N ASP A 25 -3.27 0.01 12.54
CA ASP A 25 -2.62 -0.17 11.24
C ASP A 25 -1.94 1.15 10.87
N THR A 26 -0.61 1.21 11.03
CA THR A 26 0.22 2.37 10.72
C THR A 26 0.53 2.47 9.23
N SER A 27 0.00 1.55 8.41
CA SER A 27 0.23 1.56 6.99
C SER A 27 -0.48 2.79 6.38
N SER A 28 0.27 3.67 5.71
CA SER A 28 -0.30 4.88 5.10
C SER A 28 -1.44 4.50 4.15
N PRO A 29 -2.58 5.19 4.20
CA PRO A 29 -3.77 4.74 3.49
C PRO A 29 -3.52 4.73 1.97
N ILE A 30 -4.01 3.69 1.27
CA ILE A 30 -3.70 3.44 -0.16
C ILE A 30 -4.53 4.39 -1.03
N GLU A 31 -3.87 5.31 -1.71
CA GLU A 31 -4.51 6.18 -2.70
C GLU A 31 -4.59 5.48 -4.06
N HIS A 32 -5.61 5.82 -4.84
CA HIS A 32 -5.84 5.24 -6.16
C HIS A 32 -5.80 6.29 -7.25
N GLN A 33 -5.27 5.94 -8.42
CA GLN A 33 -5.22 6.83 -9.56
C GLN A 33 -5.44 6.06 -10.86
N LYS A 34 -6.18 6.67 -11.79
CA LYS A 34 -6.30 6.16 -13.16
C LYS A 34 -5.31 6.90 -14.06
N CYS A 35 -4.49 6.13 -14.79
CA CYS A 35 -3.57 6.62 -15.79
C CYS A 35 -3.98 6.11 -17.18
N GLY A 36 -4.08 7.00 -18.16
CA GLY A 36 -4.63 6.67 -19.47
C GLY A 36 -6.05 6.09 -19.38
N LYS A 37 -6.39 5.16 -20.26
CA LYS A 37 -7.71 4.51 -20.26
C LYS A 37 -7.77 3.30 -19.31
N ASN A 38 -6.67 2.56 -19.22
CA ASN A 38 -6.67 1.19 -18.72
C ASN A 38 -5.48 0.91 -17.78
N ILE A 39 -4.97 1.90 -17.03
CA ILE A 39 -3.94 1.65 -16.00
C ILE A 39 -4.46 2.17 -14.66
N ASN A 40 -4.56 1.26 -13.68
CA ASN A 40 -4.84 1.62 -12.30
C ASN A 40 -3.52 1.60 -11.54
N LEU A 41 -3.23 2.70 -10.87
CA LEU A 41 -2.08 2.88 -10.02
C LEU A 41 -2.56 2.99 -8.58
N THR A 42 -1.91 2.26 -7.69
CA THR A 42 -2.01 2.49 -6.25
C THR A 42 -0.80 3.27 -5.79
N LEU A 43 -0.98 4.12 -4.79
CA LEU A 43 0.07 4.91 -4.18
C LEU A 43 0.01 4.73 -2.67
N ARG A 44 1.15 4.44 -2.05
CA ARG A 44 1.32 4.36 -0.61
C ARG A 44 2.56 5.13 -0.20
N ASN A 45 2.39 6.06 0.74
CA ASN A 45 3.53 6.70 1.39
C ASN A 45 4.16 5.72 2.38
N VAL A 46 5.46 5.52 2.29
CA VAL A 46 6.22 4.64 3.19
C VAL A 46 7.20 5.48 4.01
N ALA A 47 7.91 4.85 4.94
CA ALA A 47 8.86 5.53 5.82
C ALA A 47 9.92 6.33 5.05
N ASP A 48 10.56 7.27 5.75
CA ASP A 48 11.68 8.07 5.24
C ASP A 48 11.35 8.97 4.04
N GLY A 49 10.06 9.29 3.85
CA GLY A 49 9.63 10.20 2.81
C GLY A 49 9.77 9.59 1.41
N HIS A 50 9.56 8.29 1.28
CA HIS A 50 9.46 7.57 0.02
C HIS A 50 8.03 7.11 -0.26
N ALA A 51 7.73 6.87 -1.53
CA ALA A 51 6.44 6.32 -1.96
C ALA A 51 6.63 4.98 -2.67
N VAL A 52 5.63 4.13 -2.55
CA VAL A 52 5.48 2.92 -3.33
C VAL A 52 4.28 3.09 -4.26
N ILE A 53 4.49 2.78 -5.53
CA ILE A 53 3.39 2.60 -6.47
C ILE A 53 3.18 1.11 -6.76
N GLY A 54 1.92 0.70 -6.86
CA GLY A 54 1.55 -0.61 -7.36
C GLY A 54 0.93 -0.51 -8.74
N LEU A 55 1.24 -1.48 -9.60
CA LEU A 55 0.64 -1.64 -10.92
C LEU A 55 0.27 -3.11 -11.14
N ILE A 56 -0.88 -3.38 -11.76
CA ILE A 56 -1.27 -4.75 -12.10
C ILE A 56 -0.60 -5.18 -13.39
N ASN A 57 0.16 -6.26 -13.36
CA ASN A 57 0.76 -6.85 -14.55
C ASN A 57 -0.31 -7.50 -15.44
N ARG A 58 -0.33 -7.17 -16.74
CA ARG A 58 -1.33 -7.71 -17.66
C ARG A 58 -1.20 -9.21 -17.88
N LYS A 59 0.03 -9.71 -17.89
CA LYS A 59 0.37 -11.11 -18.18
C LYS A 59 0.14 -11.99 -16.96
N THR A 60 0.65 -11.60 -15.79
CA THR A 60 0.57 -12.43 -14.58
C THR A 60 -0.67 -12.17 -13.74
N LYS A 61 -1.37 -11.04 -13.96
CA LYS A 61 -2.46 -10.54 -13.12
C LYS A 61 -2.04 -10.23 -11.67
N ALA A 62 -0.74 -10.27 -11.38
CA ALA A 62 -0.20 -9.94 -10.07
C ALA A 62 0.08 -8.43 -9.94
N TRP A 63 0.13 -7.95 -8.71
CA TRP A 63 0.66 -6.63 -8.40
C TRP A 63 2.18 -6.65 -8.47
N ASP A 64 2.72 -5.75 -9.27
CA ASP A 64 4.14 -5.39 -9.24
C ASP A 64 4.27 -4.06 -8.50
N TYR A 65 5.19 -4.01 -7.54
CA TYR A 65 5.41 -2.84 -6.70
C TYR A 65 6.72 -2.16 -7.07
N PHE A 66 6.72 -0.84 -6.99
CA PHE A 66 7.87 -0.03 -7.31
C PHE A 66 8.07 1.07 -6.27
N TYR A 67 9.30 1.21 -5.80
CA TYR A 67 9.72 2.16 -4.78
C TYR A 67 10.28 3.42 -5.44
N SER A 68 9.97 4.61 -4.93
CA SER A 68 10.55 5.86 -5.41
C SER A 68 12.06 5.85 -5.20
N HIS A 69 12.84 5.98 -6.28
CA HIS A 69 14.29 5.89 -6.25
C HIS A 69 14.92 7.01 -5.41
N ASN A 70 14.37 8.22 -5.50
CA ASN A 70 14.73 9.37 -4.66
C ASN A 70 13.60 9.62 -3.66
N GLY A 71 13.90 9.80 -2.38
CA GLY A 71 12.90 10.07 -1.35
C GLY A 71 12.49 11.53 -1.33
N PHE A 72 11.25 11.85 -1.69
CA PHE A 72 10.65 13.19 -1.53
C PHE A 72 9.11 13.11 -1.49
N VAL A 73 8.54 12.68 -0.38
CA VAL A 73 7.07 12.64 -0.15
C VAL A 73 6.57 13.94 0.46
N SER A 74 6.63 15.02 -0.33
CA SER A 74 5.82 16.21 0.00
C SER A 74 5.27 16.95 -1.21
N ASP A 75 5.73 16.64 -2.43
CA ASP A 75 5.27 17.31 -3.65
C ASP A 75 4.97 16.35 -4.82
N TYR A 76 5.10 15.04 -4.59
CA TYR A 76 4.91 14.01 -5.61
C TYR A 76 5.64 14.32 -6.92
N LYS A 77 6.81 14.97 -6.86
CA LYS A 77 7.59 15.30 -8.05
C LYS A 77 7.79 14.08 -8.95
N TYR A 78 7.64 14.32 -10.25
CA TYR A 78 7.90 13.32 -11.27
C TYR A 78 9.31 12.72 -11.09
N SER A 79 9.36 11.44 -10.75
CA SER A 79 10.57 10.74 -10.30
C SER A 79 10.61 9.29 -10.80
N GLN A 80 11.79 8.70 -10.78
CA GLN A 80 11.98 7.29 -11.16
C GLN A 80 11.53 6.37 -10.03
N TYR A 81 10.91 5.26 -10.42
CA TYR A 81 10.51 4.18 -9.54
C TYR A 81 11.25 2.89 -9.93
N VAL A 82 11.72 2.16 -8.93
CA VAL A 82 12.52 0.92 -9.08
C VAL A 82 11.80 -0.26 -8.44
N PRO A 83 12.01 -1.50 -8.92
CA PRO A 83 11.28 -2.67 -8.42
C PRO A 83 11.40 -2.87 -6.91
N ALA A 84 10.29 -3.23 -6.28
CA ALA A 84 10.17 -3.48 -4.85
C ALA A 84 9.53 -4.83 -4.56
N ILE A 85 9.90 -5.42 -3.42
CA ILE A 85 9.31 -6.63 -2.88
C ILE A 85 8.43 -6.23 -1.69
N HIS A 86 7.17 -6.66 -1.71
CA HIS A 86 6.26 -6.51 -0.57
C HIS A 86 6.39 -7.70 0.38
N ASN A 87 6.67 -7.43 1.65
CA ASN A 87 6.62 -8.41 2.72
C ASN A 87 5.26 -8.33 3.43
N ALA A 88 4.35 -9.23 3.04
CA ALA A 88 2.99 -9.26 3.57
C ALA A 88 2.90 -9.51 5.09
N LYS A 89 3.93 -10.06 5.74
CA LYS A 89 3.92 -10.30 7.20
C LYS A 89 4.15 -9.02 8.00
N SER A 90 5.02 -8.15 7.50
CA SER A 90 5.39 -6.88 8.14
C SER A 90 4.76 -5.66 7.46
N ASP A 91 3.95 -5.88 6.42
CA ASP A 91 3.44 -4.86 5.49
C ASP A 91 4.51 -3.84 5.05
N SER A 92 5.73 -4.32 4.83
CA SER A 92 6.88 -3.49 4.46
C SER A 92 7.26 -3.69 3.00
N TYR A 93 7.88 -2.68 2.42
CA TYR A 93 8.39 -2.71 1.05
C TYR A 93 9.90 -2.56 1.10
N GLU A 94 10.60 -3.47 0.45
CA GLU A 94 12.05 -3.46 0.34
C GLU A 94 12.45 -3.34 -1.13
N LEU A 95 13.55 -2.65 -1.42
CA LEU A 95 14.10 -2.63 -2.77
C LEU A 95 14.41 -4.07 -3.20
N ALA A 96 13.92 -4.46 -4.37
CA ALA A 96 14.29 -5.75 -4.93
C ALA A 96 15.81 -5.76 -5.12
N LYS A 97 16.52 -6.76 -4.57
CA LYS A 97 17.95 -6.92 -4.80
C LYS A 97 18.20 -6.90 -6.31
N GLU A 98 19.10 -6.04 -6.76
CA GLU A 98 19.43 -5.83 -8.17
C GLU A 98 19.69 -7.17 -8.86
N THR A 99 18.64 -7.69 -9.48
CA THR A 99 18.68 -8.86 -10.35
C THR A 99 18.41 -8.27 -11.72
N ALA A 100 19.49 -7.94 -12.43
CA ALA A 100 19.52 -7.39 -13.79
C ALA A 100 18.20 -6.74 -14.23
N ASN A 101 18.07 -5.42 -13.99
CA ASN A 101 16.97 -4.56 -14.44
C ASN A 101 16.52 -4.92 -15.87
N SER A 102 15.56 -5.83 -15.99
CA SER A 102 15.02 -6.30 -17.29
C SER A 102 13.60 -5.78 -17.52
N GLY A 103 13.03 -5.10 -16.52
CA GLY A 103 11.77 -4.38 -16.65
C GLY A 103 11.94 -3.01 -17.30
N PRO A 104 10.88 -2.46 -17.92
CA PRO A 104 10.90 -1.11 -18.44
C PRO A 104 11.13 -0.10 -17.31
N ALA A 105 11.83 1.00 -17.60
CA ALA A 105 11.97 2.09 -16.63
C ALA A 105 10.59 2.69 -16.32
N ILE A 106 10.31 2.92 -15.04
CA ILE A 106 9.04 3.46 -14.57
C ILE A 106 9.28 4.83 -13.96
N TYR A 107 8.45 5.79 -14.34
CA TYR A 107 8.45 7.13 -13.76
C TYR A 107 7.03 7.53 -13.42
N TRP A 108 6.83 8.17 -12.28
CA TRP A 108 5.53 8.69 -11.89
C TRP A 108 5.66 9.96 -11.08
N GLY A 109 4.64 10.82 -11.15
CA GLY A 109 4.47 11.98 -10.31
C GLY A 109 3.89 13.17 -11.06
N VAL A 110 3.97 14.33 -10.43
CA VAL A 110 3.47 15.61 -10.93
C VAL A 110 4.54 16.26 -11.80
N ASP A 111 4.15 16.60 -13.04
CA ASP A 111 5.00 17.35 -13.96
C ASP A 111 5.11 18.84 -13.54
N LYS A 112 5.95 19.61 -14.23
CA LYS A 112 6.13 21.05 -13.96
C LYS A 112 4.86 21.88 -14.15
N ALA A 113 3.88 21.35 -14.88
CA ALA A 113 2.59 21.99 -15.14
C ALA A 113 1.50 21.53 -14.16
N GLY A 114 1.85 20.76 -13.11
CA GLY A 114 0.91 20.30 -12.09
C GLY A 114 0.08 19.09 -12.51
N ASN A 115 0.42 18.41 -13.60
CA ASN A 115 -0.32 17.25 -14.07
C ASN A 115 0.37 15.95 -13.65
N TYR A 116 -0.41 15.00 -13.14
CA TYR A 116 0.10 13.66 -12.89
C TYR A 116 0.38 12.92 -14.20
N GLN A 117 1.55 12.28 -14.26
CA GLN A 117 2.00 11.50 -15.38
C GLN A 117 2.63 10.18 -14.90
N LEU A 118 2.38 9.11 -15.66
CA LEU A 118 3.02 7.81 -15.52
C LEU A 118 3.74 7.49 -16.83
N ALA A 119 5.03 7.17 -16.78
CA ALA A 119 5.75 6.59 -17.90
C ALA A 119 6.12 5.14 -17.59
N LEU A 120 5.84 4.25 -18.55
CA LEU A 120 6.17 2.84 -18.54
C LEU A 120 7.01 2.55 -19.78
N GLY A 121 8.34 2.53 -19.61
CA GLY A 121 9.29 2.42 -20.72
C GLY A 121 9.18 3.62 -21.65
N LYS A 122 8.80 3.37 -22.91
CA LYS A 122 8.67 4.41 -23.96
C LYS A 122 7.29 5.07 -23.99
N HIS A 123 6.34 4.58 -23.20
CA HIS A 123 4.96 5.06 -23.22
C HIS A 123 4.70 5.97 -22.03
N SER A 124 4.05 7.11 -22.28
CA SER A 124 3.64 8.05 -21.24
C SER A 124 2.13 8.21 -21.22
N TYR A 125 1.57 8.24 -20.02
CA TYR A 125 0.14 8.28 -19.76
C TYR A 125 -0.16 9.44 -18.83
N ARG A 126 -1.15 10.27 -19.20
CA ARG A 126 -1.68 11.28 -18.29
C ARG A 126 -2.56 10.59 -17.25
N CYS A 127 -2.40 10.98 -15.99
CA CYS A 127 -3.19 10.46 -14.91
C CYS A 127 -4.23 11.47 -14.43
N GLY A 128 -5.35 10.95 -13.92
CA GLY A 128 -6.36 11.73 -13.23
C GLY A 128 -5.90 12.14 -11.83
N PRO A 129 -6.76 12.79 -11.04
CA PRO A 129 -6.45 13.13 -9.66
C PRO A 129 -6.23 11.86 -8.80
N LEU A 130 -5.43 11.99 -7.74
CA LEU A 130 -5.37 10.99 -6.67
C LEU A 130 -6.73 10.94 -5.97
N MET A 131 -7.30 9.74 -5.89
CA MET A 131 -8.55 9.48 -5.21
C MET A 131 -8.26 9.11 -3.77
N ALA A 132 -9.04 9.70 -2.85
CA ALA A 132 -8.90 9.48 -1.41
C ALA A 132 -8.87 7.98 -1.08
N PRO A 133 -8.08 7.60 -0.08
CA PRO A 133 -7.83 6.20 0.19
C PRO A 133 -9.08 5.45 0.62
N GLU A 134 -9.27 4.25 0.09
CA GLU A 134 -10.40 3.40 0.49
C GLU A 134 -10.17 2.90 1.92
N THR A 135 -11.05 3.29 2.85
CA THR A 135 -11.01 2.85 4.26
C THR A 135 -11.47 1.40 4.47
N ASN A 136 -11.65 0.62 3.39
CA ASN A 136 -12.13 -0.76 3.45
C ASN A 136 -11.21 -1.70 2.63
N PRO A 137 -10.31 -2.45 3.29
CA PRO A 137 -9.31 -3.28 2.60
C PRO A 137 -9.92 -4.41 1.77
N ALA A 138 -11.16 -4.84 2.04
CA ALA A 138 -11.83 -5.89 1.28
C ALA A 138 -12.25 -5.46 -0.13
N ARG A 139 -12.46 -4.15 -0.37
CA ARG A 139 -12.87 -3.61 -1.68
C ARG A 139 -11.72 -3.27 -2.62
N VAL A 140 -10.50 -3.18 -2.09
CA VAL A 140 -9.29 -2.91 -2.86
C VAL A 140 -9.06 -3.98 -3.93
N ASN A 141 -9.46 -5.23 -3.70
CA ASN A 141 -9.30 -6.30 -4.68
C ASN A 141 -10.35 -6.32 -5.81
N ASP A 142 -11.56 -5.77 -5.60
CA ASP A 142 -12.70 -6.04 -6.48
C ASP A 142 -12.86 -5.01 -7.64
N ASN A 143 -12.22 -3.83 -7.55
CA ASN A 143 -12.45 -2.73 -8.51
C ASN A 143 -11.26 -2.39 -9.44
N LEU A 144 -10.18 -3.17 -9.44
CA LEU A 144 -8.94 -2.79 -10.13
C LEU A 144 -8.71 -3.60 -11.42
N ASN A 145 -9.52 -3.40 -12.45
CA ASN A 145 -9.22 -3.93 -13.77
C ASN A 145 -8.60 -2.86 -14.67
N ALA A 146 -7.25 -2.82 -14.67
CA ALA A 146 -6.47 -2.09 -15.67
C ALA A 146 -4.97 -2.41 -15.48
N ALA A 147 -4.38 -3.07 -16.48
CA ALA A 147 -3.11 -3.77 -16.35
C ALA A 147 -2.06 -3.26 -17.36
N TYR A 148 -0.79 -3.27 -16.97
CA TYR A 148 0.33 -2.80 -17.78
C TYR A 148 1.16 -3.93 -18.37
N GLY A 149 1.87 -3.64 -19.49
CA GLY A 149 2.65 -4.61 -20.27
C GLY A 149 1.95 -4.99 -21.58
N GLU A 150 2.74 -5.10 -22.66
CA GLU A 150 2.29 -5.60 -23.98
C GLU A 150 2.20 -7.13 -23.98
#